data_AF-A0A2A4YK23-F1
#
_entry.id   AF-A0A2A4YK23-F1
#
_cell.length_a   1.000
_cell.length_b   1.000
_cell.length_c   1.000
_cell.angle_alpha   90.00
_cell.angle_beta   90.00
_cell.angle_gamma   90.00
#
_symmetry.space_group_name_H-M   'P 1'
#
loop_
_entity.id
_entity.type
_entity.pdbx_description
1 polymer ?
#
loop_
_entity_poly.entity_id
_entity_poly.type
_entity_poly.pdbx_seq_one_letter_code
_entity_poly.pdbx_strand_id
1 'polypeptide(L)'
;MFLSIITPFQALYSFYIIMLIGSMFISETKNVDIGIGDYWHVPLSKSYQLSIIDISELAYIEYNGNSIFSEVSHLQLTDNNIYGRNNKNEYFYINLTDNISQTYLSESELKKKENIAKLELQETQKFYNDRKWEITKTPIILTLIVSVILTILGVLIFCRLVLYD
;
A
#
# COMPACT_ATOMS: atom_id res chain seq x y z
N MET A 1 -39.72 0.05 18.73
CA MET A 1 -38.77 -0.82 19.46
C MET A 1 -38.00 -1.73 18.50
N PHE A 2 -38.66 -2.47 17.61
CA PHE A 2 -37.99 -3.35 16.62
C PHE A 2 -37.02 -2.60 15.67
N LEU A 3 -37.47 -1.50 15.04
CA LEU A 3 -36.62 -0.64 14.21
C LEU A 3 -35.40 -0.09 14.96
N SER A 4 -35.62 0.34 16.21
CA SER A 4 -34.57 0.88 17.09
C SER A 4 -33.45 -0.13 17.37
N ILE A 5 -33.75 -1.43 17.29
CA ILE A 5 -32.79 -2.52 17.47
C ILE A 5 -32.08 -2.82 16.14
N ILE A 6 -32.79 -2.85 15.01
CA ILE A 6 -32.25 -3.32 13.72
C ILE A 6 -31.47 -2.24 12.96
N THR A 7 -31.91 -0.99 13.00
CA THR A 7 -31.30 0.11 12.24
C THR A 7 -29.81 0.30 12.53
N PRO A 8 -29.32 0.19 13.79
CA PRO A 8 -27.88 0.24 14.07
C PRO A 8 -27.09 -0.88 13.37
N PHE A 9 -27.59 -2.11 13.37
CA PHE A 9 -26.92 -3.23 12.68
C PHE A 9 -26.92 -3.01 11.17
N GLN A 10 -28.06 -2.61 10.61
CA GLN A 10 -28.17 -2.29 9.19
C GLN A 10 -27.13 -1.23 8.79
N ALA A 11 -27.01 -0.15 9.57
CA ALA A 11 -26.05 0.91 9.32
C ALA A 11 -24.60 0.40 9.36
N LEU A 12 -24.24 -0.36 10.40
CA LEU A 12 -22.89 -0.91 10.57
C LEU A 12 -22.52 -1.88 9.44
N TYR A 13 -23.39 -2.82 9.09
CA TYR A 13 -23.13 -3.78 8.01
C TYR A 13 -23.07 -3.10 6.65
N SER A 14 -23.97 -2.15 6.37
CA SER A 14 -23.95 -1.41 5.11
C SER A 14 -22.65 -0.62 4.98
N PHE A 15 -22.27 0.11 6.02
CA PHE A 15 -21.03 0.87 6.05
C PHE A 15 -19.81 -0.03 5.85
N TYR A 16 -19.73 -1.14 6.60
CA TYR A 16 -18.63 -2.09 6.50
C TYR A 16 -18.50 -2.69 5.09
N ILE A 17 -19.61 -3.17 4.51
CA ILE A 17 -19.60 -3.80 3.18
C ILE A 17 -19.20 -2.80 2.11
N ILE A 18 -19.77 -1.59 2.12
CA ILE A 18 -19.46 -0.56 1.11
C ILE A 18 -18.00 -0.13 1.23
N MET A 19 -17.49 0.04 2.45
CA MET A 19 -16.10 0.38 2.68
C MET A 19 -15.14 -0.75 2.24
N LEU A 20 -15.49 -2.00 2.48
CA LEU A 20 -14.71 -3.15 2.05
C LEU A 20 -14.64 -3.22 0.52
N ILE A 21 -15.78 -3.07 -0.16
CA ILE A 21 -15.84 -3.05 -1.63
C ILE A 21 -14.98 -1.90 -2.19
N GLY A 22 -15.10 -0.70 -1.61
CA GLY A 22 -14.29 0.43 -2.05
C GLY A 22 -12.80 0.22 -1.78
N SER A 23 -12.43 -0.45 -0.69
CA SER A 23 -11.04 -0.82 -0.41
C SER A 23 -10.50 -1.83 -1.43
N MET A 24 -11.30 -2.84 -1.81
CA MET A 24 -10.95 -3.81 -2.87
C MET A 24 -10.72 -3.11 -4.20
N PHE A 25 -11.59 -2.17 -4.57
CA PHE A 25 -11.43 -1.40 -5.80
C PHE A 25 -10.17 -0.53 -5.80
N ILE A 26 -9.85 0.10 -4.66
CA ILE A 26 -8.60 0.88 -4.51
C ILE A 26 -7.39 -0.03 -4.61
N SER A 27 -7.41 -1.17 -3.94
CA SER A 27 -6.34 -2.18 -3.95
C SER A 27 -6.01 -2.59 -5.38
N GLU A 28 -7.02 -2.96 -6.17
CA GLU A 28 -6.87 -3.35 -7.57
C GLU A 28 -6.35 -2.20 -8.44
N THR A 29 -6.99 -1.04 -8.38
CA THR A 29 -6.66 0.10 -9.27
C THR A 29 -5.32 0.75 -8.96
N LYS A 30 -4.85 0.63 -7.72
CA LYS A 30 -3.57 1.17 -7.27
C LYS A 30 -2.48 0.12 -7.13
N ASN A 31 -2.77 -1.15 -7.43
CA ASN A 31 -1.86 -2.28 -7.27
C ASN A 31 -1.18 -2.31 -5.89
N VAL A 32 -1.99 -2.19 -4.84
CA VAL A 32 -1.54 -2.18 -3.44
C VAL A 32 -2.38 -3.17 -2.67
N ASP A 33 -1.81 -3.86 -1.68
CA ASP A 33 -2.59 -4.82 -0.91
C ASP A 33 -3.73 -4.17 -0.10
N ILE A 34 -4.78 -4.95 0.14
CA ILE A 34 -5.94 -4.55 0.95
C ILE A 34 -5.64 -4.53 2.47
N GLY A 35 -4.46 -4.99 2.90
CA GLY A 35 -4.08 -5.11 4.31
C GLY A 35 -4.68 -6.31 5.02
N ILE A 36 -5.07 -7.35 4.28
CA ILE A 36 -5.57 -8.62 4.82
C ILE A 36 -4.68 -9.74 4.30
N GLY A 37 -4.13 -10.54 5.21
CA GLY A 37 -3.25 -11.66 4.88
C GLY A 37 -1.82 -11.46 5.38
N ASP A 38 -0.97 -12.41 5.01
CA ASP A 38 0.46 -12.53 5.28
C ASP A 38 1.32 -11.85 4.19
N TYR A 39 0.75 -11.61 3.02
CA TYR A 39 1.42 -10.95 1.90
C TYR A 39 0.96 -9.50 1.74
N TRP A 40 1.92 -8.57 1.86
CA TRP A 40 1.71 -7.15 1.65
C TRP A 40 2.60 -6.65 0.52
N HIS A 41 2.09 -5.72 -0.27
CA HIS A 41 2.86 -5.16 -1.39
C HIS A 41 2.45 -3.72 -1.69
N VAL A 42 3.43 -2.95 -2.16
CA VAL A 42 3.21 -1.57 -2.58
C VAL A 42 4.04 -1.28 -3.85
N PRO A 43 3.48 -0.57 -4.85
CA PRO A 43 4.18 -0.37 -6.09
C PRO A 43 5.24 0.73 -5.94
N LEU A 44 6.42 0.45 -6.49
CA LEU A 44 7.53 1.39 -6.61
C LEU A 44 7.49 2.09 -7.97
N SER A 45 7.09 1.35 -9.01
CA SER A 45 6.83 1.86 -10.36
C SER A 45 5.78 0.97 -11.05
N LYS A 46 5.63 1.08 -12.38
CA LYS A 46 4.72 0.21 -13.14
C LYS A 46 5.12 -1.27 -13.14
N SER A 47 6.41 -1.56 -13.03
CA SER A 47 6.96 -2.91 -13.14
C SER A 47 7.65 -3.38 -11.88
N TYR A 48 7.93 -2.47 -10.94
CA TYR A 48 8.60 -2.76 -9.68
C TYR A 48 7.64 -2.59 -8.51
N GLN A 49 7.70 -3.52 -7.57
CA GLN A 49 6.99 -3.43 -6.29
C GLN A 49 7.86 -3.90 -5.14
N LEU A 50 7.58 -3.35 -3.95
CA LEU A 50 8.09 -3.84 -2.69
C LEU A 50 7.06 -4.83 -2.15
N SER A 51 7.52 -6.04 -1.84
CA SER A 51 6.71 -7.12 -1.30
C SER A 51 7.23 -7.54 0.08
N ILE A 52 6.33 -7.90 0.97
CA ILE A 52 6.61 -8.32 2.34
C ILE A 52 5.78 -9.58 2.62
N ILE A 53 6.42 -10.62 3.15
CA ILE A 53 5.76 -11.86 3.57
C ILE A 53 5.99 -12.00 5.08
N ASP A 54 4.90 -12.15 5.83
CA ASP A 54 4.85 -12.30 7.30
C ASP A 54 5.44 -11.13 8.10
N ILE A 55 6.72 -10.82 7.90
CA ILE A 55 7.50 -9.82 8.62
C ILE A 55 8.38 -8.99 7.68
N SER A 56 8.68 -7.76 8.07
CA SER A 56 9.48 -6.81 7.29
C SER A 56 10.90 -7.29 6.95
N GLU A 57 11.47 -8.19 7.75
CA GLU A 57 12.79 -8.77 7.49
C GLU A 57 12.84 -9.65 6.24
N LEU A 58 11.69 -10.19 5.83
CA LEU A 58 11.52 -11.01 4.63
C LEU A 58 11.09 -10.18 3.42
N ALA A 59 11.19 -8.85 3.49
CA ALA A 59 10.83 -7.99 2.38
C ALA A 59 11.76 -8.16 1.18
N TYR A 60 11.23 -7.94 -0.02
CA TYR A 60 11.95 -8.09 -1.27
C TYR A 60 11.41 -7.17 -2.36
N ILE A 61 12.26 -6.85 -3.33
CA ILE A 61 11.85 -6.15 -4.56
C ILE A 61 11.49 -7.17 -5.62
N GLU A 62 10.34 -6.98 -6.23
CA GLU A 62 9.90 -7.71 -7.41
C GLU A 62 10.03 -6.84 -8.66
N TYR A 63 10.36 -7.50 -9.77
CA TYR A 63 10.25 -6.96 -11.11
C TYR A 63 9.43 -7.91 -11.98
N ASN A 64 8.27 -7.45 -12.47
CA ASN A 64 7.31 -8.25 -13.23
C ASN A 64 7.01 -9.62 -12.57
N GLY A 65 6.78 -9.61 -11.25
CA GLY A 65 6.44 -10.81 -10.45
C GLY A 65 7.61 -11.71 -10.06
N ASN A 66 8.85 -11.37 -10.44
CA ASN A 66 10.04 -12.11 -10.04
C ASN A 66 10.82 -11.34 -8.97
N SER A 67 11.20 -12.01 -7.89
CA SER A 67 12.07 -11.43 -6.87
C SER A 67 13.47 -11.17 -7.45
N ILE A 68 13.95 -9.94 -7.32
CA ILE A 68 15.28 -9.50 -7.80
C ILE A 68 16.21 -9.10 -6.65
N PHE A 69 15.68 -8.67 -5.51
CA PHE A 69 16.44 -8.33 -4.32
C PHE A 69 15.69 -8.81 -3.08
N SER A 70 16.30 -9.69 -2.30
CA SER A 70 15.72 -10.24 -1.08
C SER A 70 16.26 -9.58 0.18
N GLU A 71 15.56 -9.78 1.31
CA GLU A 71 15.96 -9.32 2.65
C GLU A 71 16.18 -7.80 2.71
N VAL A 72 15.32 -7.04 2.02
CA VAL A 72 15.44 -5.59 1.90
C VAL A 72 15.09 -4.93 3.22
N SER A 73 16.09 -4.36 3.88
CA SER A 73 15.96 -3.79 5.21
C SER A 73 15.61 -2.30 5.16
N HIS A 74 16.17 -1.59 4.19
CA HIS A 74 15.96 -0.17 4.02
C HIS A 74 15.87 0.21 2.54
N LEU A 75 15.11 1.27 2.26
CA LEU A 75 14.75 1.68 0.91
C LEU A 75 14.57 3.18 0.82
N GLN A 76 14.90 3.72 -0.35
CA GLN A 76 14.59 5.07 -0.76
C GLN A 76 14.13 5.04 -2.21
N LEU A 77 12.95 5.61 -2.45
CA LEU A 77 12.42 5.81 -3.78
C LEU A 77 12.59 7.29 -4.16
N THR A 78 13.10 7.53 -5.36
CA THR A 78 13.10 8.83 -6.03
C THR A 78 12.36 8.67 -7.36
N ASP A 79 12.13 9.77 -8.09
CA ASP A 79 11.34 9.74 -9.33
C ASP A 79 11.80 8.67 -10.33
N ASN A 80 13.12 8.50 -10.46
CA ASN A 80 13.71 7.62 -11.47
C ASN A 80 14.53 6.47 -10.89
N ASN A 81 14.75 6.44 -9.58
CA ASN A 81 15.69 5.49 -8.98
C ASN A 81 15.17 4.90 -7.69
N ILE A 82 15.53 3.63 -7.46
CA ILE A 82 15.41 2.95 -6.19
C ILE A 82 16.80 2.75 -5.63
N TYR A 83 16.99 3.13 -4.38
CA TYR A 83 18.17 2.79 -3.60
C TYR A 83 17.75 1.94 -2.42
N GLY A 84 18.56 0.97 -2.03
CA GLY A 84 18.27 0.20 -0.85
C GLY A 84 19.45 -0.53 -0.28
N ARG A 85 19.19 -1.20 0.83
CA ARG A 85 20.14 -1.99 1.58
C ARG A 85 19.44 -3.25 2.08
N ASN A 86 20.14 -4.38 2.06
CA ASN A 86 19.62 -5.63 2.63
C ASN A 86 20.02 -5.81 4.11
N ASN A 87 19.58 -6.89 4.75
CA ASN A 87 19.95 -7.23 6.13
C ASN A 87 21.46 -7.54 6.31
N LYS A 88 22.18 -7.83 5.21
CA LYS A 88 23.62 -8.11 5.19
C LYS A 88 24.48 -6.86 4.97
N ASN A 89 23.87 -5.67 4.98
CA ASN A 89 24.50 -4.38 4.68
C ASN A 89 25.08 -4.26 3.26
N GLU A 90 24.62 -5.07 2.33
CA GLU A 90 24.88 -4.87 0.90
C GLU A 90 23.87 -3.84 0.37
N TYR A 91 24.36 -2.95 -0.48
CA TYR A 91 23.58 -1.87 -1.06
C TYR A 91 23.18 -2.23 -2.49
N PHE A 92 22.07 -1.69 -2.95
CA PHE A 92 21.65 -1.85 -4.33
C PHE A 92 21.09 -0.54 -4.89
N TYR A 93 21.11 -0.49 -6.21
CA TYR A 93 20.59 0.58 -7.03
C TYR A 93 19.75 0.00 -8.16
N ILE A 94 18.64 0.67 -8.48
CA ILE A 94 17.81 0.37 -9.64
C ILE A 94 17.50 1.69 -10.34
N ASN A 95 17.87 1.79 -11.61
CA ASN A 95 17.40 2.83 -12.52
C ASN A 95 16.07 2.38 -13.13
N LEU A 96 14.98 3.06 -12.80
CA LEU A 96 13.63 2.77 -13.29
C LEU A 96 13.42 3.14 -14.76
N THR A 97 14.27 4.01 -15.31
CA THR A 97 14.18 4.47 -16.71
C THR A 97 14.82 3.46 -17.66
N ASP A 98 16.02 3.00 -17.31
CA ASP A 98 16.81 2.09 -18.16
C ASP A 98 16.68 0.62 -17.74
N ASN A 99 15.95 0.35 -16.66
CA ASN A 99 15.76 -0.99 -16.08
C ASN A 99 17.08 -1.69 -15.71
N ILE A 100 18.06 -0.89 -15.24
CA ILE A 100 19.40 -1.36 -14.85
C ILE A 100 19.42 -1.50 -13.33
N SER A 101 19.90 -2.64 -12.83
CA SER A 101 20.10 -2.88 -11.41
C SER A 101 21.55 -3.26 -11.11
N GLN A 102 22.11 -2.73 -10.02
CA GLN A 102 23.47 -3.02 -9.58
C GLN A 102 23.54 -3.20 -8.06
N THR A 103 24.50 -4.01 -7.60
CA THR A 103 24.82 -4.21 -6.19
C THR A 103 26.16 -3.60 -5.83
N TYR A 104 26.30 -3.29 -4.54
CA TYR A 104 27.37 -2.49 -3.98
C TYR A 104 27.74 -3.03 -2.61
N LEU A 105 29.04 -3.11 -2.31
CA LEU A 105 29.51 -3.62 -1.02
C LEU A 105 29.44 -2.58 0.10
N SER A 106 29.30 -1.29 -0.25
CA SER A 106 29.25 -0.21 0.73
C SER A 106 28.46 1.00 0.24
N GLU A 107 27.94 1.77 1.19
CA GLU A 107 27.24 3.04 0.91
C GLU A 107 28.14 4.03 0.15
N SER A 108 29.42 4.10 0.53
CA SER A 108 30.40 4.98 -0.11
C SER A 108 30.63 4.62 -1.57
N GLU A 109 30.66 3.32 -1.90
CA GLU A 109 30.79 2.86 -3.28
C GLU A 109 29.56 3.24 -4.10
N LEU A 110 28.36 2.99 -3.56
CA LEU A 110 27.09 3.36 -4.17
C LEU A 110 27.06 4.87 -4.46
N LYS A 111 27.31 5.70 -3.44
CA LYS A 111 27.31 7.17 -3.58
C LYS A 111 28.29 7.66 -4.63
N LYS A 112 29.48 7.03 -4.70
CA LYS A 112 30.52 7.42 -5.66
C LYS A 112 30.17 7.02 -7.10
N LYS A 113 29.69 5.80 -7.35
CA LYS A 113 29.36 5.34 -8.71
C LYS A 113 28.11 6.02 -9.25
N GLU A 114 27.09 6.17 -8.42
CA GLU A 114 25.80 6.74 -8.83
C GLU A 114 25.72 8.26 -8.59
N ASN A 115 26.83 8.90 -8.20
CA ASN A 115 26.97 10.34 -7.95
C ASN A 115 25.87 10.92 -7.03
N ILE A 116 25.62 10.23 -5.90
CA ILE A 116 24.54 10.56 -4.97
C ILE A 116 25.07 11.50 -3.88
N ALA A 117 24.54 12.72 -3.81
CA ALA A 117 24.91 13.69 -2.78
C ALA A 117 24.36 13.30 -1.39
N LYS A 118 23.13 12.79 -1.33
CA LYS A 118 22.44 12.42 -0.09
C LYS A 118 21.66 11.13 -0.27
N LEU A 119 21.86 10.19 0.65
CA LEU A 119 21.14 8.93 0.71
C LEU A 119 20.36 8.90 2.02
N GLU A 120 19.03 8.82 1.93
CA GLU A 120 18.10 8.80 3.05
C GLU A 120 17.28 7.51 2.99
N LEU A 121 17.94 6.40 3.32
CA LEU A 121 17.27 5.11 3.37
C LEU A 121 16.33 5.07 4.58
N GLN A 122 15.07 4.73 4.33
CA GLN A 122 14.06 4.50 5.36
C GLN A 122 13.93 3.01 5.63
N GLU A 123 13.63 2.62 6.87
CA GLU A 123 13.29 1.23 7.20
C GLU A 123 12.12 0.74 6.34
N THR A 124 12.21 -0.48 5.84
CA THR A 124 11.22 -1.06 4.90
C THR A 124 9.79 -1.01 5.41
N GLN A 125 9.53 -1.31 6.69
CA GLN A 125 8.17 -1.26 7.25
C GLN A 125 7.61 0.16 7.23
N LYS A 126 8.43 1.14 7.60
CA LYS A 126 8.03 2.55 7.57
C LYS A 126 7.79 3.02 6.14
N PHE A 127 8.71 2.70 5.23
CA PHE A 127 8.58 3.02 3.81
C PHE A 127 7.28 2.45 3.22
N TYR A 128 6.96 1.18 3.51
CA TYR A 128 5.72 0.54 3.07
C TYR A 128 4.48 1.32 3.54
N ASN A 129 4.41 1.65 4.83
CA ASN A 129 3.27 2.37 5.41
C ASN A 129 3.11 3.77 4.78
N ASP A 130 4.22 4.51 4.67
CA ASP A 130 4.24 5.87 4.11
C ASP A 130 3.82 5.84 2.63
N ARG A 131 4.37 4.90 1.84
CA ARG A 131 4.05 4.75 0.43
C ARG A 131 2.61 4.30 0.19
N LYS A 132 2.13 3.32 0.96
CA LYS A 132 0.73 2.86 0.90
C LYS A 132 -0.22 4.01 1.18
N TRP A 133 0.06 4.81 2.22
CA TRP A 133 -0.74 5.98 2.55
C TRP A 133 -0.69 7.04 1.45
N GLU A 134 0.48 7.37 0.91
CA GLU A 134 0.64 8.32 -0.19
C GLU A 134 -0.26 7.99 -1.39
N ILE A 135 -0.28 6.70 -1.77
CA ILE A 135 -1.04 6.22 -2.94
C ILE A 135 -2.55 6.15 -2.65
N THR A 136 -2.93 5.74 -1.43
CA THR A 136 -4.32 5.39 -1.09
C THR A 136 -5.09 6.45 -0.32
N LYS A 137 -4.42 7.47 0.24
CA LYS A 137 -5.05 8.49 1.11
C LYS A 137 -6.26 9.18 0.46
N THR A 138 -6.10 9.71 -0.74
CA THR A 138 -7.20 10.41 -1.40
C THR A 138 -8.37 9.48 -1.72
N PRO A 139 -8.17 8.33 -2.41
CA PRO A 139 -9.30 7.47 -2.74
C PRO A 139 -9.93 6.82 -1.51
N ILE A 140 -9.18 6.49 -0.45
CA ILE A 140 -9.77 5.91 0.77
C ILE A 140 -10.68 6.91 1.48
N ILE A 141 -10.30 8.20 1.51
CA ILE A 141 -11.15 9.28 2.07
C ILE A 141 -12.43 9.45 1.23
N LEU A 142 -12.32 9.39 -0.10
CA LEU A 142 -13.51 9.46 -0.97
C LEU A 142 -14.43 8.26 -0.75
N THR A 143 -13.89 7.06 -0.69
CA THR A 143 -14.64 5.84 -0.36
C THR A 143 -15.33 5.97 1.00
N LEU A 144 -14.67 6.53 2.01
CA LEU A 144 -15.26 6.77 3.32
C LEU A 144 -16.48 7.69 3.22
N ILE A 145 -16.37 8.83 2.52
CA ILE A 145 -17.46 9.78 2.34
C ILE A 145 -18.64 9.12 1.63
N VAL A 146 -18.38 8.43 0.52
CA VAL A 146 -19.41 7.71 -0.25
C VAL A 146 -20.09 6.63 0.60
N SER A 147 -19.32 5.87 1.40
CA SER A 147 -19.83 4.83 2.28
C SER A 147 -20.79 5.40 3.33
N VAL A 148 -20.46 6.56 3.93
CA VAL A 148 -21.33 7.24 4.88
C VAL A 148 -22.62 7.69 4.21
N ILE A 149 -22.54 8.35 3.05
CA ILE A 149 -23.72 8.84 2.32
C ILE A 149 -24.66 7.68 1.97
N LEU A 150 -24.13 6.62 1.38
CA LEU A 150 -24.92 5.45 0.98
C LEU A 150 -25.53 4.73 2.19
N THR A 151 -24.80 4.66 3.30
CA THR A 151 -25.33 4.08 4.55
C THR A 151 -26.51 4.89 5.08
N ILE A 152 -26.39 6.22 5.14
CA ILE A 152 -27.49 7.10 5.58
C ILE A 152 -28.70 6.96 4.66
N LEU A 153 -28.49 6.98 3.34
CA LEU A 153 -29.57 6.78 2.37
C LEU A 153 -30.25 5.42 2.54
N GLY A 154 -29.47 4.35 2.71
CA GLY A 154 -29.99 3.01 2.95
C GLY A 154 -30.82 2.92 4.23
N VAL A 155 -30.39 3.56 5.31
CA VAL A 155 -31.15 3.64 6.57
C VAL A 155 -32.44 4.42 6.38
N LEU A 156 -32.41 5.58 5.70
CA LEU A 156 -33.59 6.39 5.46
C LEU A 156 -34.64 5.66 4.62
N ILE A 157 -34.20 4.96 3.56
CA ILE A 157 -35.08 4.14 2.71
C ILE A 157 -35.68 2.99 3.52
N PHE A 158 -34.86 2.26 4.27
CA PHE A 158 -35.32 1.16 5.12
C PHE A 158 -36.37 1.62 6.13
N CYS A 159 -36.08 2.68 6.88
CA CYS A 159 -37.03 3.26 7.83
C CYS A 159 -38.33 3.71 7.15
N ARG A 160 -38.24 4.31 5.95
CA ARG A 160 -39.43 4.73 5.20
C ARG A 160 -40.28 3.54 4.77
N LEU A 161 -39.68 2.47 4.26
CA LEU A 161 -40.44 1.28 3.84
C LEU A 161 -41.12 0.61 5.03
N VAL A 162 -40.42 0.42 6.13
CA VAL A 162 -40.95 -0.29 7.31
C VAL A 162 -41.97 0.53 8.12
N LEU A 163 -41.94 1.87 8.05
CA LEU A 163 -42.87 2.74 8.80
C LEU A 163 -44.11 3.16 8.00
N TYR A 164 -44.08 3.06 6.67
CA TYR A 164 -45.17 3.45 5.78
C TYR A 164 -45.86 2.27 5.08
N ASP A 165 -45.46 1.03 5.40
CA ASP A 165 -46.26 -0.19 5.27
C ASP A 165 -47.04 -0.46 6.57
#